data_AF-A0AB34FH18-F1
#
_entry.id   AF-A0AB34FH18-F1
#
_cell.length_a   1.000
_cell.length_b   1.000
_cell.length_c   1.000
_cell.angle_alpha   90.00
_cell.angle_beta   90.00
_cell.angle_gamma   90.00
#
_symmetry.space_group_name_H-M   'P 1'
#
loop_
_entity.id
_entity.type
_entity.pdbx_description
1 polymer ?
#
loop_
_entity_poly.entity_id
_entity_poly.type
_entity_poly.pdbx_seq_one_letter_code
_entity_poly.pdbx_strand_id
1 'polypeptide(L)'
;MGGFDSVGTLLADIANLLSDGLRILSLADKRHWGADEHEQLRALELALDEAKKDFQELAPLVNGQFYYEHDRKHESVEELRALRSRFDAHVYNLKDWSRSGGPINPIWVRDTHALQSDLHRAQRRAARRIFTSDQVSSQRCLGAFLVHRVQRRAAAATAAGGQRGRPAPGGKASAATATVTARDSADTQRMQLEELAACTRVGGFERFGEDDIAFICDFCDGHLVWEDLESVPTSRAGNEAAGSPAPLLSTPAATSTSNPNWQAIGTTMSGGREKPVVYAPLVVANHVAPAHGDWQARVLCPYCEEEARRPQHEDDDDDAYKPEYEFDDVAALQEHLEWQHPVAAAANGAVLSTAARPGASIPSTNSCQIM
;
A
#
# COMPACT_ATOMS: atom_id res chain seq x y z
N MET A 1 -32.07 17.38 -18.22
CA MET A 1 -31.43 16.60 -19.30
C MET A 1 -30.59 15.50 -18.64
N GLY A 2 -31.22 14.41 -18.19
CA GLY A 2 -30.56 13.38 -17.36
C GLY A 2 -30.58 12.01 -18.03
N GLY A 3 -30.13 11.92 -19.27
CA GLY A 3 -30.12 10.68 -20.03
C GLY A 3 -28.71 10.29 -20.41
N PHE A 4 -28.23 9.18 -19.86
CA PHE A 4 -27.04 8.41 -20.27
C PHE A 4 -25.66 8.78 -19.69
N ASP A 5 -25.56 9.56 -18.61
CA ASP A 5 -24.26 9.73 -17.93
C ASP A 5 -23.68 8.35 -17.54
N SER A 6 -22.46 8.09 -18.00
CA SER A 6 -21.58 7.02 -17.53
C SER A 6 -20.23 7.60 -17.16
N VAL A 7 -19.38 6.79 -16.52
CA VAL A 7 -17.98 7.14 -16.29
C VAL A 7 -17.31 7.58 -17.60
N GLY A 8 -17.50 6.84 -18.68
CA GLY A 8 -16.96 7.17 -20.00
C GLY A 8 -17.41 8.53 -20.54
N THR A 9 -18.71 8.83 -20.51
CA THR A 9 -19.22 10.11 -21.03
C THR A 9 -18.74 11.29 -20.19
N LEU A 10 -18.68 11.15 -18.85
CA LEU A 10 -18.22 12.21 -17.97
C LEU A 10 -16.71 12.46 -18.08
N LEU A 11 -15.90 11.40 -18.24
CA LEU A 11 -14.47 11.54 -18.49
C LEU A 11 -14.21 12.21 -19.85
N ALA A 12 -15.00 11.88 -20.88
CA ALA A 12 -14.92 12.55 -22.17
C ALA A 12 -15.29 14.05 -22.06
N ASP A 13 -16.34 14.40 -21.31
CA ASP A 13 -16.69 15.79 -21.03
C ASP A 13 -15.55 16.55 -20.32
N ILE A 14 -14.94 15.94 -19.30
CA ILE A 14 -13.79 16.54 -18.57
C ILE A 14 -12.59 16.71 -19.50
N ALA A 15 -12.28 15.73 -20.34
CA ALA A 15 -11.20 15.83 -21.33
C ALA A 15 -11.45 16.95 -22.35
N ASN A 16 -12.71 17.16 -22.77
CA ASN A 16 -13.09 18.28 -23.62
C ASN A 16 -12.90 19.63 -22.90
N LEU A 17 -13.27 19.73 -21.63
CA LEU A 17 -13.04 20.93 -20.81
C LEU A 17 -11.55 21.26 -20.68
N LEU A 18 -10.70 20.27 -20.39
CA LEU A 18 -9.24 20.44 -20.36
C LEU A 18 -8.70 20.90 -21.71
N SER A 19 -9.16 20.28 -22.80
CA SER A 19 -8.78 20.65 -24.17
C SER A 19 -9.22 22.08 -24.52
N ASP A 20 -10.38 22.52 -24.04
CA ASP A 20 -10.86 23.89 -24.19
C ASP A 20 -10.00 24.88 -23.41
N GLY A 21 -9.58 24.55 -22.18
CA GLY A 21 -8.61 25.33 -21.41
C GLY A 21 -7.28 25.52 -22.16
N LEU A 22 -6.74 24.43 -22.71
CA LEU A 22 -5.53 24.47 -23.55
C LEU A 22 -5.73 25.31 -24.81
N ARG A 23 -6.90 25.21 -25.44
CA ARG A 23 -7.25 26.00 -26.62
C ARG A 23 -7.34 27.49 -26.29
N ILE A 24 -7.89 27.86 -25.13
CA ILE A 24 -7.94 29.25 -24.67
C ILE A 24 -6.53 29.81 -24.52
N LEU A 25 -5.64 29.10 -23.83
CA LEU A 25 -4.24 29.53 -23.65
C LEU A 25 -3.46 29.57 -24.96
N SER A 26 -3.68 28.60 -25.86
CA SER A 26 -2.95 28.58 -27.13
C SER A 26 -3.28 29.75 -28.07
N LEU A 27 -4.50 30.30 -27.97
CA LEU A 27 -4.98 31.45 -28.74
C LEU A 27 -4.71 32.81 -28.06
N ALA A 28 -4.29 32.82 -26.80
CA ALA A 28 -3.98 34.05 -26.07
C ALA A 28 -2.67 34.71 -26.56
N ASP A 29 -2.54 36.03 -26.38
CA ASP A 29 -1.30 36.74 -26.72
C ASP A 29 -0.16 36.37 -25.76
N LYS A 30 0.86 35.69 -26.30
CA LYS A 30 2.00 35.16 -25.55
C LYS A 30 3.09 36.19 -25.26
N ARG A 31 3.00 37.40 -25.84
CA ARG A 31 4.05 38.43 -25.70
C ARG A 31 4.29 38.88 -24.26
N HIS A 32 3.28 38.74 -23.40
CA HIS A 32 3.28 39.21 -22.01
C HIS A 32 3.22 38.07 -21.00
N TRP A 33 3.42 36.82 -21.43
CA TRP A 33 3.37 35.67 -20.52
C TRP A 33 4.56 35.68 -19.56
N GLY A 34 4.26 35.53 -18.28
CA GLY A 34 5.20 35.25 -17.22
C GLY A 34 5.35 33.74 -16.96
N ALA A 35 5.92 33.39 -15.80
CA ALA A 35 6.11 32.00 -15.42
C ALA A 35 4.77 31.28 -15.18
N ASP A 36 3.79 31.98 -14.60
CA ASP A 36 2.52 31.40 -14.17
C ASP A 36 1.64 30.99 -15.37
N GLU A 37 1.62 31.74 -16.47
CA GLU A 37 0.88 31.36 -17.68
C GLU A 37 1.46 30.10 -18.33
N HIS A 38 2.79 30.00 -18.37
CA HIS A 38 3.46 28.80 -18.89
C HIS A 38 3.26 27.61 -17.96
N GLU A 39 3.24 27.83 -16.65
CA GLU A 39 2.95 26.78 -15.68
C GLU A 39 1.50 26.32 -15.75
N GLN A 40 0.55 27.23 -15.91
CA GLN A 40 -0.86 26.89 -16.10
C GLN A 40 -1.08 26.04 -17.36
N LEU A 41 -0.38 26.36 -18.46
CA LEU A 41 -0.41 25.56 -19.68
C LEU A 41 0.12 24.14 -19.41
N ARG A 42 1.29 24.02 -18.78
CA ARG A 42 1.88 22.73 -18.41
C ARG A 42 0.97 21.92 -17.48
N ALA A 43 0.38 22.56 -16.47
CA ALA A 43 -0.50 21.90 -15.51
C ALA A 43 -1.75 21.31 -16.18
N LEU A 44 -2.33 22.01 -17.16
CA LEU A 44 -3.46 21.49 -17.95
C LEU A 44 -3.06 20.35 -18.88
N GLU A 45 -1.88 20.43 -19.51
CA GLU A 45 -1.33 19.35 -20.35
C GLU A 45 -1.11 18.09 -19.51
N LEU A 46 -0.46 18.23 -18.35
CA LEU A 46 -0.22 17.14 -17.41
C LEU A 46 -1.52 16.52 -16.91
N ALA A 47 -2.53 17.32 -16.55
CA ALA A 47 -3.82 16.82 -16.10
C ALA A 47 -4.54 16.02 -17.20
N LEU A 48 -4.49 16.48 -18.45
CA LEU A 48 -5.11 15.79 -19.58
C LEU A 48 -4.38 14.48 -19.92
N ASP A 49 -3.06 14.49 -19.89
CA ASP A 49 -2.26 13.31 -20.20
C ASP A 49 -2.36 12.26 -19.09
N GLU A 50 -2.40 12.67 -17.83
CA GLU A 50 -2.65 11.77 -16.70
C GLU A 50 -4.05 11.16 -16.77
N ALA A 51 -5.10 11.94 -17.04
CA ALA A 51 -6.46 11.42 -17.17
C ALA A 51 -6.59 10.36 -18.28
N LYS A 52 -5.90 10.56 -19.41
CA LYS A 52 -5.82 9.58 -20.51
C LYS A 52 -5.06 8.33 -20.09
N LYS A 53 -3.92 8.51 -19.40
CA LYS A 53 -3.10 7.41 -18.90
C LYS A 53 -3.89 6.55 -17.92
N ASP A 54 -4.57 7.16 -16.95
CA ASP A 54 -5.41 6.44 -15.99
C ASP A 54 -6.52 5.66 -16.69
N PHE A 55 -7.19 6.27 -17.67
CA PHE A 55 -8.22 5.56 -18.45
C PHE A 55 -7.66 4.31 -19.14
N GLN A 56 -6.47 4.41 -19.74
CA GLN A 56 -5.79 3.30 -20.41
C GLN A 56 -5.30 2.22 -19.43
N GLU A 57 -4.81 2.62 -18.26
CA GLU A 57 -4.25 1.71 -17.26
C GLU A 57 -5.34 1.00 -16.45
N LEU A 58 -6.47 1.67 -16.17
CA LEU A 58 -7.55 1.12 -15.35
C LEU A 58 -8.46 0.17 -16.11
N ALA A 59 -8.75 0.44 -17.38
CA ALA A 59 -9.65 -0.39 -18.19
C ALA A 59 -9.28 -1.90 -18.19
N PRO A 60 -8.00 -2.31 -18.37
CA PRO A 60 -7.60 -3.71 -18.28
C PRO A 60 -7.76 -4.35 -16.90
N LEU A 61 -7.87 -3.55 -15.83
CA LEU A 61 -8.00 -4.04 -14.46
C LEU A 61 -9.44 -4.42 -14.08
N VAL A 62 -10.42 -3.92 -14.82
CA VAL A 62 -11.86 -4.05 -14.51
C VAL A 62 -12.63 -4.78 -15.61
N ASN A 63 -12.09 -5.90 -16.08
CA ASN A 63 -12.67 -6.76 -17.12
C ASN A 63 -12.77 -6.10 -18.52
N GLY A 64 -12.08 -4.98 -18.74
CA GLY A 64 -11.92 -4.34 -20.05
C GLY A 64 -12.57 -2.96 -20.14
N GLN A 65 -12.22 -2.23 -21.21
CA GLN A 65 -12.65 -0.84 -21.42
C GLN A 65 -14.18 -0.70 -21.46
N PHE A 66 -14.89 -1.67 -22.05
CA PHE A 66 -16.35 -1.61 -22.15
C PHE A 66 -17.02 -1.47 -20.78
N TYR A 67 -16.60 -2.24 -19.78
CA TYR A 67 -17.15 -2.19 -18.43
C TYR A 67 -16.84 -0.88 -17.73
N TYR A 68 -15.62 -0.35 -17.91
CA TYR A 68 -15.23 0.92 -17.33
C TYR A 68 -15.99 2.10 -17.93
N GLU A 69 -16.07 2.15 -19.27
CA GLU A 69 -16.71 3.25 -20.00
C GLU A 69 -18.22 3.32 -19.76
N HIS A 70 -18.86 2.16 -19.60
CA HIS A 70 -20.30 2.04 -19.38
C HIS A 70 -20.67 1.94 -17.89
N ASP A 71 -19.74 2.15 -16.96
CA ASP A 71 -20.05 2.17 -15.54
C ASP A 71 -21.05 3.28 -15.23
N ARG A 72 -22.13 2.89 -14.55
CA ARG A 72 -23.26 3.74 -14.17
C ARG A 72 -23.56 3.66 -12.68
N LYS A 73 -22.62 3.16 -11.87
CA LYS A 73 -22.75 3.18 -10.42
C LYS A 73 -22.96 4.62 -9.96
N HIS A 74 -24.00 4.80 -9.17
CA HIS A 74 -24.47 6.12 -8.74
C HIS A 74 -23.34 6.94 -8.14
N GLU A 75 -22.58 6.36 -7.19
CA GLU A 75 -21.47 7.05 -6.55
C GLU A 75 -20.37 7.48 -7.55
N SER A 76 -19.99 6.63 -8.52
CA SER A 76 -18.99 6.98 -9.54
C SER A 76 -19.46 8.15 -10.41
N VAL A 77 -20.72 8.10 -10.82
CA VAL A 77 -21.32 9.11 -11.71
C VAL A 77 -21.50 10.44 -10.98
N GLU A 78 -21.96 10.44 -9.73
CA GLU A 78 -22.13 11.66 -8.95
C GLU A 78 -20.81 12.36 -8.65
N GLU A 79 -19.80 11.59 -8.26
CA GLU A 79 -18.46 12.09 -7.99
C GLU A 79 -17.86 12.74 -9.25
N LEU A 80 -17.94 12.08 -10.40
CA LEU A 80 -17.46 12.64 -11.67
C LEU A 80 -18.29 13.84 -12.15
N ARG A 81 -19.60 13.90 -11.88
CA ARG A 81 -20.42 15.10 -12.17
C ARG A 81 -19.99 16.30 -11.34
N ALA A 82 -19.75 16.09 -10.04
CA ALA A 82 -19.27 17.13 -9.15
C ALA A 82 -17.92 17.66 -9.64
N LEU A 83 -17.01 16.75 -10.00
CA LEU A 83 -15.70 17.10 -10.53
C LEU A 83 -15.79 17.81 -11.89
N ARG A 84 -16.62 17.34 -12.82
CA ARG A 84 -16.89 18.01 -14.10
C ARG A 84 -17.35 19.45 -13.89
N SER A 85 -18.24 19.68 -12.92
CA SER A 85 -18.74 21.03 -12.60
C SER A 85 -17.63 21.95 -12.10
N ARG A 86 -16.65 21.42 -11.35
CA ARG A 86 -15.46 22.18 -10.92
C ARG A 86 -14.52 22.49 -12.09
N PHE A 87 -14.29 21.53 -12.99
CA PHE A 87 -13.53 21.78 -14.23
C PHE A 87 -14.20 22.83 -15.11
N ASP A 88 -15.53 22.77 -15.26
CA ASP A 88 -16.29 23.74 -16.04
C ASP A 88 -16.14 25.16 -15.47
N ALA A 89 -16.28 25.32 -14.15
CA ALA A 89 -16.04 26.60 -13.47
C ALA A 89 -14.58 27.09 -13.65
N HIS A 90 -13.61 26.19 -13.57
CA HIS A 90 -12.19 26.51 -13.77
C HIS A 90 -11.90 27.00 -15.20
N VAL A 91 -12.42 26.31 -16.20
CA VAL A 91 -12.28 26.68 -17.62
C VAL A 91 -13.05 27.95 -17.93
N TYR A 92 -14.20 28.19 -17.29
CA TYR A 92 -14.93 29.44 -17.39
C TYR A 92 -14.09 30.63 -16.92
N ASN A 93 -13.35 30.49 -15.82
CA ASN A 93 -12.43 31.52 -15.33
C ASN A 93 -11.32 31.82 -16.34
N LEU A 94 -10.72 30.80 -16.95
CA LEU A 94 -9.74 30.98 -18.03
C LEU A 94 -10.33 31.70 -19.24
N LYS A 95 -11.58 31.37 -19.60
CA LYS A 95 -12.29 32.02 -20.70
C LYS A 95 -12.58 33.49 -20.40
N ASP A 96 -12.95 33.83 -19.17
CA ASP A 96 -13.15 35.22 -18.76
C ASP A 96 -11.83 36.00 -18.76
N TRP A 97 -10.76 35.40 -18.23
CA TRP A 97 -9.41 35.96 -18.31
C TRP A 97 -8.97 36.23 -19.75
N SER A 98 -9.25 35.31 -20.68
CA SER A 98 -8.90 35.50 -22.10
C SER A 98 -9.56 36.73 -22.75
N ARG A 99 -10.68 37.20 -22.19
CA ARG A 99 -11.41 38.39 -22.66
C ARG A 99 -10.93 39.66 -21.98
N SER A 100 -10.63 39.57 -20.68
CA SER A 100 -10.23 40.71 -19.85
C SER A 100 -8.73 41.04 -19.99
N GLY A 101 -7.90 40.05 -20.30
CA GLY A 101 -6.45 40.16 -20.34
C GLY A 101 -5.81 40.29 -18.95
N GLY A 102 -4.50 40.55 -18.93
CA GLY A 102 -3.70 40.67 -17.70
C GLY A 102 -3.02 39.36 -17.29
N PRO A 103 -2.26 39.37 -16.17
CA PRO A 103 -1.59 38.17 -15.68
C PRO A 103 -2.60 37.13 -15.17
N ILE A 104 -2.25 35.85 -15.28
CA ILE A 104 -3.03 34.77 -14.68
C ILE A 104 -3.01 34.85 -13.15
N ASN A 105 -4.07 34.38 -12.50
CA ASN A 105 -4.06 34.20 -11.06
C ASN A 105 -3.19 32.97 -10.70
N PRO A 106 -2.11 33.12 -9.91
CA PRO A 106 -1.22 32.01 -9.57
C PRO A 106 -1.92 30.88 -8.80
N ILE A 107 -3.05 31.17 -8.16
CA ILE A 107 -3.86 30.16 -7.47
C ILE A 107 -4.41 29.11 -8.46
N TRP A 108 -4.66 29.48 -9.71
CA TRP A 108 -5.24 28.58 -10.72
C TRP A 108 -4.33 27.40 -11.06
N VAL A 109 -3.01 27.57 -10.98
CA VAL A 109 -2.06 26.47 -11.17
C VAL A 109 -2.26 25.42 -10.08
N ARG A 110 -2.32 25.86 -8.82
CA ARG A 110 -2.58 24.98 -7.68
C ARG A 110 -3.95 24.31 -7.79
N ASP A 111 -4.97 25.06 -8.19
CA ASP A 111 -6.32 24.52 -8.39
C ASP A 111 -6.34 23.47 -9.51
N THR A 112 -5.53 23.65 -10.56
CA THR A 112 -5.38 22.67 -11.65
C THR A 112 -4.76 21.38 -11.15
N HIS A 113 -3.70 21.45 -10.33
CA HIS A 113 -3.11 20.26 -9.71
C HIS A 113 -4.07 19.58 -8.72
N ALA A 114 -4.85 20.34 -7.95
CA ALA A 114 -5.87 19.78 -7.08
C ALA A 114 -6.95 19.03 -7.88
N LEU A 115 -7.45 19.64 -8.96
CA LEU A 115 -8.42 19.00 -9.86
C LEU A 115 -7.85 17.77 -10.56
N GLN A 116 -6.57 17.81 -10.94
CA GLN A 116 -5.83 16.67 -11.48
C GLN A 116 -5.81 15.50 -10.48
N SER A 117 -5.34 15.73 -9.25
CA SER A 117 -5.30 14.67 -8.22
C SER A 117 -6.69 14.15 -7.87
N ASP A 118 -7.70 15.01 -7.85
CA ASP A 118 -9.09 14.61 -7.61
C ASP A 118 -9.64 13.74 -8.76
N LEU A 119 -9.29 14.05 -10.02
CA LEU A 119 -9.66 13.25 -11.18
C LEU A 119 -8.99 11.88 -11.17
N HIS A 120 -7.70 11.85 -10.88
CA HIS A 120 -6.91 10.63 -10.72
C HIS A 120 -7.56 9.68 -9.70
N ARG A 121 -7.86 10.20 -8.50
CA ARG A 121 -8.54 9.44 -7.44
C ARG A 121 -9.94 9.02 -7.85
N ALA A 122 -10.74 9.89 -8.45
CA ALA A 122 -12.08 9.56 -8.91
C ALA A 122 -12.10 8.41 -9.93
N GLN A 123 -11.17 8.43 -10.90
CA GLN A 123 -11.00 7.36 -11.88
C GLN A 123 -10.68 6.02 -11.20
N ARG A 124 -9.76 6.02 -10.23
CA ARG A 124 -9.36 4.84 -9.46
C ARG A 124 -10.47 4.31 -8.54
N ARG A 125 -11.22 5.18 -7.88
CA ARG A 125 -12.39 4.82 -7.07
C ARG A 125 -13.49 4.20 -7.93
N ALA A 126 -13.76 4.75 -9.11
CA ALA A 126 -14.69 4.15 -10.07
C ALA A 126 -14.23 2.74 -10.47
N ALA A 127 -12.95 2.55 -10.79
CA ALA A 127 -12.40 1.24 -11.12
C ALA A 127 -12.50 0.26 -9.93
N ARG A 128 -12.18 0.70 -8.71
CA ARG A 128 -12.34 -0.09 -7.49
C ARG A 128 -13.79 -0.52 -7.30
N ARG A 129 -14.76 0.37 -7.52
CA ARG A 129 -16.18 0.05 -7.38
C ARG A 129 -16.55 -1.09 -8.33
N ILE A 130 -16.15 -1.04 -9.60
CA ILE A 130 -16.40 -2.13 -10.58
C ILE A 130 -15.72 -3.42 -10.12
N PHE A 131 -14.45 -3.34 -9.73
CA PHE A 131 -13.71 -4.50 -9.21
C PHE A 131 -14.41 -5.16 -8.02
N THR A 132 -14.94 -4.36 -7.09
CA THR A 132 -15.60 -4.86 -5.87
C THR A 132 -16.94 -5.53 -6.16
N SER A 133 -17.69 -5.11 -7.20
CA SER A 133 -18.93 -5.83 -7.56
C SER A 133 -18.68 -7.17 -8.24
N ASP A 134 -17.55 -7.29 -8.92
CA ASP A 134 -17.27 -8.44 -9.78
C ASP A 134 -16.49 -9.53 -9.02
N GLN A 135 -15.84 -9.19 -7.91
CA GLN A 135 -15.03 -10.10 -7.11
C GLN A 135 -15.83 -10.79 -6.01
N VAL A 136 -15.95 -12.12 -6.11
CA VAL A 136 -16.47 -13.00 -5.05
C VAL A 136 -15.33 -13.49 -4.12
N SER A 137 -14.06 -13.41 -4.55
CA SER A 137 -12.97 -14.20 -3.95
C SER A 137 -11.95 -13.44 -3.11
N SER A 138 -11.91 -12.10 -3.16
CA SER A 138 -10.95 -11.29 -2.37
C SER A 138 -11.63 -10.13 -1.66
N GLN A 139 -11.37 -10.01 -0.36
CA GLN A 139 -11.77 -8.86 0.46
C GLN A 139 -10.84 -7.65 0.30
N ARG A 140 -9.69 -7.82 -0.38
CA ARG A 140 -8.72 -6.74 -0.58
C ARG A 140 -9.28 -5.64 -1.46
N CYS A 141 -8.88 -4.41 -1.17
CA CYS A 141 -9.13 -3.32 -2.12
C CYS A 141 -8.39 -3.59 -3.45
N LEU A 142 -8.83 -2.97 -4.55
CA LEU A 142 -8.17 -3.12 -5.86
C LEU A 142 -6.67 -2.76 -5.80
N GLY A 143 -6.32 -1.68 -5.11
CA GLY A 143 -4.93 -1.29 -4.86
C GLY A 143 -4.11 -2.37 -4.15
N ALA A 144 -4.63 -2.89 -3.04
CA ALA A 144 -4.02 -3.99 -2.28
C ALA A 144 -3.83 -5.23 -3.15
N PHE A 145 -4.85 -5.59 -3.94
CA PHE A 145 -4.81 -6.72 -4.85
C PHE A 145 -3.68 -6.59 -5.90
N LEU A 146 -3.43 -5.39 -6.41
CA LEU A 146 -2.33 -5.14 -7.37
C LEU A 146 -0.96 -5.36 -6.74
N VAL A 147 -0.74 -4.85 -5.52
CA VAL A 147 0.53 -5.06 -4.80
C VAL A 147 0.69 -6.54 -4.42
N HIS A 148 -0.37 -7.17 -3.93
CA HIS A 148 -0.37 -8.60 -3.61
C HIS A 148 -0.04 -9.48 -4.82
N ARG A 149 -0.52 -9.13 -6.01
CA ARG A 149 -0.19 -9.84 -7.25
C ARG A 149 1.31 -9.75 -7.59
N VAL A 150 1.95 -8.61 -7.33
CA VAL A 150 3.41 -8.45 -7.49
C VAL A 150 4.15 -9.35 -6.51
N GLN A 151 3.76 -9.34 -5.23
CA GLN A 151 4.35 -10.20 -4.20
C GLN A 151 4.24 -11.69 -4.54
N ARG A 152 3.07 -12.15 -5.01
CA ARG A 152 2.85 -13.55 -5.41
C ARG A 152 3.70 -13.95 -6.62
N ARG A 153 3.90 -13.05 -7.59
CA ARG A 153 4.79 -13.28 -8.73
C ARG A 153 6.24 -13.39 -8.30
N ALA A 154 6.69 -12.50 -7.41
CA ALA A 154 8.03 -12.53 -6.84
C ALA A 154 8.28 -13.84 -6.08
N ALA A 155 7.35 -14.25 -5.21
CA ALA A 155 7.43 -15.52 -4.47
C ALA A 155 7.43 -16.76 -5.38
N ALA A 156 6.67 -16.74 -6.47
CA ALA A 156 6.69 -17.84 -7.45
C ALA A 156 8.02 -17.91 -8.21
N ALA A 157 8.63 -16.76 -8.54
CA ALA A 157 9.92 -16.69 -9.21
C ALA A 157 11.05 -17.23 -8.34
N THR A 158 11.07 -16.91 -7.04
CA THR A 158 12.06 -17.43 -6.09
C THR A 158 11.92 -18.94 -5.89
N ALA A 159 10.68 -19.45 -5.77
CA ALA A 159 10.42 -20.88 -5.67
C ALA A 159 10.90 -21.66 -6.92
N ALA A 160 10.69 -21.11 -8.12
CA ALA A 160 11.16 -21.71 -9.38
C ALA A 160 12.69 -21.63 -9.55
N GLY A 161 13.33 -20.56 -9.07
CA GLY A 161 14.77 -20.39 -9.09
C GLY A 161 15.51 -21.38 -8.18
N GLY A 162 14.97 -21.64 -6.98
CA GLY A 162 15.55 -22.58 -6.01
C GLY A 162 15.62 -24.04 -6.50
N GLN A 163 14.74 -24.46 -7.42
CA GLN A 163 14.76 -25.81 -7.98
C GLN A 163 15.88 -26.03 -9.02
N ARG A 164 16.38 -24.97 -9.68
CA ARG A 164 17.46 -25.08 -10.68
C ARG A 164 18.87 -25.04 -10.08
N GLY A 165 19.00 -24.70 -8.80
CA GLY A 165 20.28 -24.49 -8.13
C GLY A 165 20.79 -25.65 -7.27
N ARG A 166 20.11 -26.80 -7.20
CA ARG A 166 20.51 -27.90 -6.31
C ARG A 166 21.84 -28.48 -6.78
N PRO A 167 22.97 -28.28 -6.06
CA PRO A 167 24.25 -28.83 -6.49
C PRO A 167 24.22 -30.35 -6.32
N ALA A 168 24.78 -31.07 -7.29
CA ALA A 168 25.03 -32.50 -7.15
C ALA A 168 25.87 -32.77 -5.89
N PRO A 169 25.58 -33.84 -5.12
CA PRO A 169 26.32 -34.12 -3.89
C PRO A 169 27.75 -34.52 -4.26
N GLY A 170 28.72 -33.60 -4.09
CA GLY A 170 30.14 -33.90 -4.32
C GLY A 170 31.07 -32.72 -4.66
N GLY A 171 30.58 -31.49 -4.86
CA GLY A 171 31.42 -30.35 -5.25
C GLY A 171 31.93 -29.50 -4.06
N LYS A 172 33.22 -29.12 -4.08
CA LYS A 172 33.87 -28.25 -3.07
C LYS A 172 33.12 -26.92 -2.89
N ALA A 173 32.70 -26.62 -1.67
CA ALA A 173 31.64 -25.66 -1.35
C ALA A 173 32.04 -24.17 -1.23
N SER A 174 33.32 -23.79 -1.11
CA SER A 174 33.65 -22.46 -0.58
C SER A 174 33.51 -21.27 -1.55
N ALA A 175 33.72 -21.45 -2.86
CA ALA A 175 33.63 -20.36 -3.83
C ALA A 175 32.24 -20.24 -4.49
N ALA A 176 31.50 -21.36 -4.59
CA ALA A 176 30.15 -21.35 -5.15
C ALA A 176 29.13 -20.73 -4.20
N THR A 177 29.30 -20.89 -2.88
CA THR A 177 28.37 -20.33 -1.87
C THR A 177 28.39 -18.81 -1.83
N ALA A 178 29.56 -18.16 -1.94
CA ALA A 178 29.65 -16.69 -1.92
C ALA A 178 29.01 -16.02 -3.14
N THR A 179 29.09 -16.66 -4.32
CA THR A 179 28.47 -16.16 -5.55
C THR A 179 26.95 -16.35 -5.55
N VAL A 180 26.47 -17.39 -4.86
CA VAL A 180 25.03 -17.66 -4.67
C VAL A 180 24.41 -16.65 -3.70
N THR A 181 25.04 -16.38 -2.55
CA THR A 181 24.51 -15.41 -1.57
C THR A 181 24.46 -13.97 -2.10
N ALA A 182 25.45 -13.54 -2.89
CA ALA A 182 25.44 -12.22 -3.51
C ALA A 182 24.33 -12.07 -4.57
N ARG A 183 24.05 -13.14 -5.32
CA ARG A 183 22.97 -13.18 -6.31
C ARG A 183 21.59 -13.18 -5.63
N ASP A 184 21.43 -13.97 -4.57
CA ASP A 184 20.19 -14.04 -3.79
C ASP A 184 19.88 -12.70 -3.09
N SER A 185 20.91 -11.97 -2.64
CA SER A 185 20.78 -10.61 -2.09
C SER A 185 20.31 -9.60 -3.15
N ALA A 186 20.92 -9.61 -4.34
CA ALA A 186 20.53 -8.73 -5.44
C ALA A 186 19.11 -9.03 -5.95
N ASP A 187 18.73 -10.31 -6.03
CA ASP A 187 17.37 -10.71 -6.39
C ASP A 187 16.36 -10.26 -5.33
N THR A 188 16.69 -10.35 -4.03
CA THR A 188 15.87 -9.82 -2.92
C THR A 188 15.68 -8.31 -3.01
N GLN A 189 16.75 -7.56 -3.25
CA GLN A 189 16.70 -6.11 -3.38
C GLN A 189 15.84 -5.69 -4.59
N ARG A 190 15.97 -6.39 -5.73
CA ARG A 190 15.13 -6.13 -6.92
C ARG A 190 13.65 -6.35 -6.60
N MET A 191 13.30 -7.42 -5.89
CA MET A 191 11.91 -7.69 -5.49
C MET A 191 11.36 -6.59 -4.57
N GLN A 192 12.14 -6.11 -3.60
CA GLN A 192 11.72 -5.02 -2.72
C GLN A 192 11.45 -3.74 -3.49
N LEU A 193 12.31 -3.38 -4.46
CA LEU A 193 12.09 -2.22 -5.31
C LEU A 193 10.83 -2.36 -6.18
N GLU A 194 10.54 -3.57 -6.67
CA GLU A 194 9.31 -3.85 -7.42
C GLU A 194 8.05 -3.74 -6.54
N GLU A 195 8.10 -4.22 -5.29
CA GLU A 195 7.02 -4.07 -4.30
C GLU A 195 6.77 -2.60 -3.96
N LEU A 196 7.83 -1.82 -3.73
CA LEU A 196 7.73 -0.38 -3.43
C LEU A 196 7.19 0.39 -4.63
N ALA A 197 7.68 0.12 -5.84
CA ALA A 197 7.14 0.71 -7.06
C ALA A 197 5.67 0.35 -7.27
N ALA A 198 5.22 -0.83 -6.83
CA ALA A 198 3.80 -1.18 -6.83
C ALA A 198 3.01 -0.35 -5.81
N CYS A 199 3.54 -0.12 -4.62
CA CYS A 199 2.90 0.73 -3.60
C CYS A 199 2.75 2.17 -4.09
N THR A 200 3.80 2.78 -4.66
CA THR A 200 3.77 4.16 -5.18
C THR A 200 2.81 4.33 -6.36
N ARG A 201 2.47 3.26 -7.08
CA ARG A 201 1.43 3.31 -8.13
C ARG A 201 0.01 3.19 -7.58
N VAL A 202 -0.15 2.76 -6.34
CA VAL A 202 -1.43 2.48 -5.70
C VAL A 202 -1.83 3.59 -4.73
N GLY A 203 -0.86 4.31 -4.19
CA GLY A 203 -1.06 5.37 -3.23
C GLY A 203 0.24 6.09 -2.88
N GLY A 204 0.15 7.02 -1.93
CA GLY A 204 1.26 7.83 -1.46
C GLY A 204 1.58 7.58 0.01
N PHE A 205 2.84 7.76 0.39
CA PHE A 205 3.24 7.86 1.79
C PHE A 205 3.39 9.33 2.15
N GLU A 206 2.75 9.75 3.23
CA GLU A 206 2.71 11.13 3.69
C GLU A 206 2.91 11.22 5.20
N ARG A 207 3.46 12.35 5.66
CA ARG A 207 3.55 12.67 7.08
C ARG A 207 2.13 12.86 7.62
N PHE A 208 1.79 12.14 8.68
CA PHE A 208 0.49 12.23 9.34
C PHE A 208 0.69 12.80 10.74
N GLY A 209 0.21 14.01 10.98
CA GLY A 209 0.50 14.72 12.23
C GLY A 209 1.99 15.10 12.36
N GLU A 210 2.50 15.07 13.59
CA GLU A 210 3.89 15.45 13.90
C GLU A 210 4.87 14.27 13.77
N ASP A 211 4.46 13.09 14.25
CA ASP A 211 5.36 11.94 14.44
C ASP A 211 5.06 10.74 13.54
N ASP A 212 3.86 10.65 12.96
CA ASP A 212 3.39 9.43 12.30
C ASP A 212 3.52 9.49 10.78
N ILE A 213 3.46 8.32 10.14
CA ILE A 213 3.45 8.22 8.66
C ILE A 213 2.23 7.44 8.23
N ALA A 214 1.49 7.96 7.25
CA ALA A 214 0.36 7.27 6.66
C ALA A 214 0.63 6.89 5.20
N PHE A 215 0.17 5.72 4.80
CA PHE A 215 -0.08 5.40 3.39
C PHE A 215 -1.53 5.68 3.05
N ILE A 216 -1.78 6.46 1.99
CA ILE A 216 -3.11 6.80 1.50
C ILE A 216 -3.32 6.10 0.16
N CYS A 217 -4.27 5.17 0.11
CA CYS A 217 -4.57 4.41 -1.10
C CYS A 217 -5.50 5.18 -2.05
N ASP A 218 -5.06 5.45 -3.29
CA ASP A 218 -5.85 6.21 -4.28
C ASP A 218 -7.11 5.46 -4.77
N PHE A 219 -7.25 4.16 -4.45
CA PHE A 219 -8.41 3.37 -4.84
C PHE A 219 -9.54 3.41 -3.82
N CYS A 220 -9.25 3.58 -2.53
CA CYS A 220 -10.24 3.50 -1.46
C CYS A 220 -10.15 4.62 -0.40
N ASP A 221 -9.19 5.55 -0.51
CA ASP A 221 -8.84 6.57 0.49
C ASP A 221 -8.55 6.01 1.89
N GLY A 222 -8.29 4.71 1.96
CA GLY A 222 -7.95 4.06 3.20
C GLY A 222 -6.56 4.44 3.66
N HIS A 223 -6.48 4.90 4.91
CA HIS A 223 -5.22 5.25 5.55
C HIS A 223 -4.66 4.06 6.32
N LEU A 224 -3.37 3.80 6.15
CA LEU A 224 -2.59 2.85 6.94
C LEU A 224 -1.55 3.64 7.71
N VAL A 225 -1.61 3.65 9.03
CA VAL A 225 -0.78 4.53 9.87
C VAL A 225 0.29 3.74 10.59
N TRP A 226 1.53 4.23 10.53
CA TRP A 226 2.63 3.78 11.37
C TRP A 226 2.99 4.88 12.35
N GLU A 227 2.91 4.54 13.63
CA GLU A 227 3.12 5.49 14.73
C GLU A 227 4.60 5.69 15.07
N ASP A 228 4.97 6.95 15.33
CA ASP A 228 6.30 7.40 15.73
C ASP A 228 7.40 6.86 14.80
N LEU A 229 7.39 7.30 13.54
CA LEU A 229 8.38 6.92 12.52
C LEU A 229 8.94 8.13 11.78
N GLU A 230 10.26 8.21 11.69
CA GLU A 230 10.96 9.22 10.90
C GLU A 230 10.74 9.01 9.39
N SER A 231 10.78 7.76 8.93
CA SER A 231 10.60 7.41 7.52
C SER A 231 9.94 6.04 7.34
N VAL A 232 9.38 5.80 6.15
CA VAL A 232 8.73 4.53 5.81
C VAL A 232 9.78 3.40 5.81
N PRO A 233 9.54 2.31 6.55
CA PRO A 233 10.43 1.17 6.59
C PRO A 233 10.28 0.36 5.29
N THR A 234 11.14 0.67 4.32
CA THR A 234 11.09 0.10 2.96
C THR A 234 11.98 -1.14 2.76
N SER A 235 12.67 -1.59 3.81
CA SER A 235 13.54 -2.77 3.79
C SER A 235 13.13 -3.78 4.85
N ARG A 236 13.08 -5.07 4.50
CA ARG A 236 12.79 -6.15 5.45
C ARG A 236 13.98 -6.38 6.40
N ALA A 237 13.68 -6.70 7.66
CA ALA A 237 14.67 -7.04 8.67
C ALA A 237 15.43 -8.32 8.24
N GLY A 238 16.74 -8.20 8.00
CA GLY A 238 17.59 -9.31 7.55
C GLY A 238 18.48 -9.01 6.34
N ASN A 239 18.27 -7.89 5.65
CA ASN A 239 19.12 -7.48 4.50
C ASN A 239 20.39 -6.71 4.90
N GLU A 240 20.47 -6.14 6.11
CA GLU A 240 21.60 -5.29 6.53
C GLU A 240 22.69 -6.03 7.33
N ALA A 241 22.49 -7.31 7.67
CA ALA A 241 23.47 -8.10 8.44
C ALA A 241 24.57 -8.74 7.57
N ALA A 242 25.10 -8.01 6.58
CA ALA A 242 26.24 -8.46 5.76
C ALA A 242 27.60 -7.90 6.26
N GLY A 243 27.71 -7.59 7.57
CA GLY A 243 28.87 -6.90 8.14
C GLY A 243 29.61 -7.60 9.28
N SER A 244 29.27 -8.84 9.68
CA SER A 244 30.07 -9.55 10.70
C SER A 244 30.01 -11.08 10.57
N PRO A 245 31.15 -11.79 10.67
CA PRO A 245 31.19 -13.24 10.56
C PRO A 245 30.86 -13.86 11.92
N ALA A 246 29.81 -14.69 12.01
CA ALA A 246 29.57 -15.55 13.16
C ALA A 246 29.40 -17.02 12.72
N PRO A 247 29.82 -17.99 13.56
CA PRO A 247 30.27 -19.29 13.10
C PRO A 247 29.12 -20.29 12.90
N LEU A 248 29.41 -21.23 11.99
CA LEU A 248 28.60 -22.37 11.59
C LEU A 248 28.27 -23.28 12.77
N LEU A 249 26.98 -23.44 13.09
CA LEU A 249 26.44 -24.62 13.78
C LEU A 249 25.01 -24.85 13.28
N SER A 250 24.85 -25.93 12.50
CA SER A 250 23.59 -26.38 11.93
C SER A 250 22.80 -27.19 12.95
N THR A 251 21.58 -26.75 13.26
CA THR A 251 20.54 -27.57 13.93
C THR A 251 19.40 -27.82 12.93
N PRO A 252 18.72 -28.98 12.98
CA PRO A 252 17.87 -29.43 11.89
C PRO A 252 16.58 -28.61 11.82
N ALA A 253 16.27 -28.19 10.60
CA ALA A 253 15.10 -27.42 10.23
C ALA A 253 13.80 -28.13 10.66
N ALA A 254 12.99 -27.45 11.45
CA ALA A 254 11.56 -27.73 11.50
C ALA A 254 10.97 -27.40 10.11
N THR A 255 10.39 -28.42 9.49
CA THR A 255 9.56 -28.32 8.28
C THR A 255 8.36 -27.41 8.56
N SER A 256 8.55 -26.12 8.36
CA SER A 256 7.48 -25.15 8.14
C SER A 256 7.88 -24.30 6.94
N THR A 257 7.08 -24.38 5.89
CA THR A 257 7.20 -23.57 4.69
C THR A 257 6.97 -22.10 5.05
N SER A 258 7.98 -21.27 4.78
CA SER A 258 8.07 -19.82 4.99
C SER A 258 8.46 -19.37 6.41
N ASN A 259 9.68 -18.85 6.54
CA ASN A 259 9.99 -17.95 7.65
C ASN A 259 9.18 -16.67 7.45
N PRO A 260 8.37 -16.24 8.43
CA PRO A 260 7.54 -15.06 8.28
C PRO A 260 8.44 -13.81 8.25
N ASN A 261 8.70 -13.25 7.07
CA ASN A 261 9.53 -12.06 6.91
C ASN A 261 8.67 -10.78 6.89
N TRP A 262 7.78 -10.62 7.87
CA TRP A 262 6.86 -9.46 7.93
C TRP A 262 7.50 -8.22 8.57
N GLN A 263 8.62 -8.38 9.27
CA GLN A 263 9.25 -7.33 10.06
C GLN A 263 10.19 -6.46 9.22
N ALA A 264 10.20 -5.17 9.52
CA ALA A 264 11.14 -4.18 9.06
C ALA A 264 11.65 -3.36 10.26
N ILE A 265 12.76 -2.64 10.09
CA ILE A 265 13.30 -1.74 11.11
C ILE A 265 13.01 -0.31 10.67
N GLY A 266 12.31 0.44 11.54
CA GLY A 266 12.10 1.87 11.38
C GLY A 266 12.84 2.65 12.46
N THR A 267 13.09 3.93 12.23
CA THR A 267 13.66 4.85 13.22
C THR A 267 12.55 5.70 13.81
N THR A 268 12.47 5.79 15.14
CA THR A 268 11.46 6.63 15.80
C THR A 268 11.73 8.12 15.62
N MET A 269 10.66 8.89 15.41
CA MET A 269 10.75 10.35 15.27
C MET A 269 11.09 11.01 16.61
N SER A 270 10.48 10.51 17.68
CA SER A 270 10.59 11.06 19.04
C SER A 270 11.97 10.89 19.69
N GLY A 271 12.77 9.92 19.24
CA GLY A 271 13.99 9.52 19.94
C GLY A 271 15.12 8.96 19.07
N GLY A 272 14.93 8.85 17.75
CA GLY A 272 15.95 8.31 16.84
C GLY A 272 16.32 6.86 17.13
N ARG A 273 15.42 6.09 17.76
CA ARG A 273 15.69 4.70 18.14
C ARG A 273 15.16 3.75 17.08
N GLU A 274 15.86 2.66 16.85
CA GLU A 274 15.36 1.59 16.00
C GLU A 274 14.18 0.88 16.68
N LYS A 275 13.08 0.71 15.94
CA LYS A 275 11.85 0.06 16.36
C LYS A 275 11.45 -0.98 15.31
N PRO A 276 11.15 -2.23 15.72
CA PRO A 276 10.57 -3.21 14.82
C PRO A 276 9.15 -2.78 14.44
N VAL A 277 8.86 -2.82 13.14
CA VAL A 277 7.58 -2.41 12.57
C VAL A 277 7.17 -3.36 11.46
N VAL A 278 5.88 -3.42 11.16
CA VAL A 278 5.40 -4.23 10.03
C VAL A 278 5.83 -3.59 8.71
N TYR A 279 6.45 -4.40 7.85
CA TYR A 279 6.95 -3.99 6.54
C TYR A 279 5.84 -3.39 5.67
N ALA A 280 6.03 -2.14 5.22
CA ALA A 280 4.94 -1.36 4.64
C ALA A 280 4.29 -2.01 3.40
N PRO A 281 5.03 -2.54 2.41
CA PRO A 281 4.41 -3.22 1.28
C PRO A 281 3.60 -4.46 1.66
N LEU A 282 3.87 -5.11 2.80
CA LEU A 282 3.03 -6.21 3.30
C LEU A 282 1.66 -5.67 3.70
N VAL A 283 1.62 -4.59 4.48
CA VAL A 283 0.36 -3.97 4.94
C VAL A 283 -0.42 -3.44 3.74
N VAL A 284 0.24 -2.71 2.82
CA VAL A 284 -0.38 -2.20 1.60
C VAL A 284 -0.96 -3.33 0.75
N ALA A 285 -0.30 -4.48 0.63
CA ALA A 285 -0.82 -5.61 -0.13
C ALA A 285 -2.03 -6.30 0.51
N ASN A 286 -2.30 -6.08 1.79
CA ASN A 286 -3.31 -6.80 2.54
C ASN A 286 -4.43 -5.91 3.11
N HIS A 287 -4.47 -4.64 2.73
CA HIS A 287 -5.51 -3.75 3.22
C HIS A 287 -6.87 -3.95 2.54
N VAL A 288 -7.91 -3.72 3.33
CA VAL A 288 -9.33 -3.72 2.96
C VAL A 288 -9.80 -2.28 2.89
N ALA A 289 -10.73 -2.00 1.98
CA ALA A 289 -11.29 -0.65 1.90
C ALA A 289 -12.02 -0.29 3.22
N PRO A 290 -11.91 0.96 3.69
CA PRO A 290 -12.65 1.42 4.87
C PRO A 290 -14.15 1.18 4.72
N ALA A 291 -14.83 0.98 5.85
CA ALA A 291 -16.29 0.99 5.89
C ALA A 291 -16.84 2.37 5.51
N HIS A 292 -18.10 2.45 5.10
CA HIS A 292 -18.71 3.74 4.75
C HIS A 292 -18.65 4.73 5.92
N GLY A 293 -18.01 5.88 5.70
CA GLY A 293 -17.84 6.93 6.71
C GLY A 293 -16.60 6.77 7.59
N ASP A 294 -15.82 5.71 7.38
CA ASP A 294 -14.53 5.50 8.02
C ASP A 294 -13.38 5.98 7.11
N TRP A 295 -12.24 6.31 7.70
CA TRP A 295 -11.04 6.79 7.01
C TRP A 295 -9.89 5.77 7.08
N GLN A 296 -9.89 4.93 8.10
CA GLN A 296 -8.83 3.97 8.35
C GLN A 296 -9.09 2.66 7.59
N ALA A 297 -8.05 2.16 6.93
CA ALA A 297 -8.13 0.87 6.26
C ALA A 297 -7.85 -0.27 7.25
N ARG A 298 -8.74 -1.27 7.24
CA ARG A 298 -8.51 -2.54 7.91
C ARG A 298 -7.46 -3.35 7.16
N VAL A 299 -6.82 -4.29 7.84
CA VAL A 299 -5.73 -5.08 7.25
C VAL A 299 -5.91 -6.56 7.52
N LEU A 300 -5.65 -7.39 6.51
CA LEU A 300 -5.72 -8.84 6.64
C LEU A 300 -4.34 -9.39 7.03
N CYS A 301 -4.30 -10.34 7.97
CA CYS A 301 -3.10 -11.13 8.21
C CYS A 301 -2.93 -12.14 7.06
N PRO A 302 -1.85 -12.06 6.25
CA PRO A 302 -1.65 -12.97 5.12
C PRO A 302 -1.42 -14.42 5.55
N TYR A 303 -0.90 -14.64 6.75
CA TYR A 303 -0.62 -15.99 7.27
C TYR A 303 -1.90 -16.67 7.76
N CYS A 304 -2.73 -15.98 8.55
CA CYS A 304 -4.02 -16.51 9.00
C CYS A 304 -5.01 -16.68 7.85
N GLU A 305 -4.98 -15.80 6.84
CA GLU A 305 -5.82 -15.96 5.65
C GLU A 305 -5.48 -17.24 4.86
N GLU A 306 -4.19 -17.57 4.72
CA GLU A 306 -3.76 -18.80 4.07
C GLU A 306 -4.23 -20.05 4.84
N GLU A 307 -4.19 -20.02 6.17
CA GLU A 307 -4.71 -21.10 7.02
C GLU A 307 -6.23 -21.24 6.88
N ALA A 308 -6.98 -20.13 6.93
CA ALA A 308 -8.43 -20.12 6.81
C ALA A 308 -8.95 -20.62 5.45
N ARG A 309 -8.09 -20.62 4.42
CA ARG A 309 -8.40 -21.14 3.07
C ARG A 309 -8.08 -22.62 2.87
N ARG A 310 -7.41 -23.29 3.82
CA ARG A 310 -7.07 -24.70 3.67
C ARG A 310 -8.35 -25.56 3.70
N PRO A 311 -8.53 -26.49 2.75
CA PRO A 311 -9.63 -27.45 2.80
C PRO A 311 -9.56 -28.26 4.09
N GLN A 312 -10.70 -28.40 4.77
CA GLN A 312 -10.79 -29.22 5.97
C GLN A 312 -10.95 -30.70 5.60
N HIS A 313 -10.45 -31.59 6.46
CA HIS A 313 -10.68 -33.02 6.32
C HIS A 313 -12.14 -33.34 6.68
N GLU A 314 -12.78 -34.24 5.92
CA GLU A 314 -14.21 -34.61 6.07
C GLU A 314 -14.57 -35.25 7.42
N ASP A 315 -13.57 -35.56 8.27
CA ASP A 315 -13.73 -36.28 9.54
C ASP A 315 -13.70 -35.38 10.80
N ASP A 316 -13.62 -34.05 10.68
CA ASP A 316 -13.75 -33.12 11.82
C ASP A 316 -15.23 -32.75 12.02
N ASP A 317 -15.87 -33.38 13.03
CA ASP A 317 -17.26 -33.16 13.41
C ASP A 317 -17.51 -31.82 14.16
N ASP A 318 -16.44 -31.06 14.48
CA ASP A 318 -16.51 -29.78 15.19
C ASP A 318 -16.55 -28.59 14.21
N ASP A 319 -17.35 -27.57 14.52
CA ASP A 319 -17.35 -26.29 13.80
C ASP A 319 -15.93 -25.71 13.77
N ALA A 320 -15.27 -25.84 12.62
CA ALA A 320 -13.86 -25.54 12.51
C ALA A 320 -13.54 -24.09 12.86
N TYR A 321 -12.62 -23.93 13.82
CA TYR A 321 -12.09 -22.64 14.24
C TYR A 321 -11.49 -21.90 13.03
N LYS A 322 -12.09 -20.77 12.66
CA LYS A 322 -11.52 -19.83 11.70
C LYS A 322 -10.91 -18.68 12.49
N PRO A 323 -9.57 -18.53 12.50
CA PRO A 323 -8.93 -17.42 13.18
C PRO A 323 -9.49 -16.10 12.67
N GLU A 324 -9.64 -15.11 13.55
CA GLU A 324 -9.81 -13.73 13.12
C GLU A 324 -8.54 -13.31 12.38
N TYR A 325 -8.68 -12.98 11.10
CA TYR A 325 -7.57 -12.60 10.23
C TYR A 325 -7.73 -11.18 9.69
N GLU A 326 -8.74 -10.43 10.15
CA GLU A 326 -9.00 -9.04 9.79
C GLU A 326 -8.79 -8.17 11.04
N PHE A 327 -8.00 -7.11 10.89
CA PHE A 327 -7.58 -6.21 11.96
C PHE A 327 -7.97 -4.78 11.62
N ASP A 328 -8.33 -4.01 12.64
CA ASP A 328 -8.82 -2.63 12.45
C ASP A 328 -7.73 -1.68 11.94
N ASP A 329 -6.47 -1.90 12.35
CA ASP A 329 -5.34 -1.06 11.99
C ASP A 329 -4.00 -1.80 11.94
N VAL A 330 -2.93 -1.05 11.61
CA VAL A 330 -1.56 -1.57 11.50
C VAL A 330 -0.99 -1.97 12.86
N ALA A 331 -1.37 -1.30 13.95
CA ALA A 331 -0.88 -1.59 15.29
C ALA A 331 -1.46 -2.92 15.82
N ALA A 332 -2.75 -3.15 15.62
CA ALA A 332 -3.44 -4.40 15.93
C ALA A 332 -2.88 -5.57 15.10
N LEU A 333 -2.60 -5.35 13.80
CA LEU A 333 -1.92 -6.34 12.98
C LEU A 333 -0.50 -6.61 13.49
N GLN A 334 0.24 -5.58 13.89
CA GLN A 334 1.59 -5.72 14.42
C GLN A 334 1.61 -6.58 15.68
N GLU A 335 0.75 -6.26 16.65
CA GLU A 335 0.60 -7.04 17.88
C GLU A 335 0.30 -8.51 17.54
N HIS A 336 -0.68 -8.75 16.66
CA HIS A 336 -1.01 -10.10 16.23
C HIS A 336 0.19 -10.86 15.61
N LEU A 337 0.94 -10.21 14.72
CA LEU A 337 2.12 -10.81 14.07
C LEU A 337 3.23 -11.13 15.07
N GLU A 338 3.45 -10.28 16.08
CA GLU A 338 4.41 -10.51 17.15
C GLU A 338 4.04 -11.73 18.00
N TRP A 339 2.74 -11.92 18.29
CA TRP A 339 2.26 -13.03 19.10
C TRP A 339 2.11 -14.35 18.35
N GLN A 340 1.56 -14.34 17.12
CA GLN A 340 1.14 -15.55 16.40
C GLN A 340 2.09 -15.95 15.26
N HIS A 341 2.88 -15.01 14.75
CA HIS A 341 3.80 -15.25 13.63
C HIS A 341 5.21 -14.75 13.94
N PRO A 342 5.82 -15.13 15.08
CA PRO A 342 7.12 -14.62 15.46
C PRO A 342 8.13 -14.87 14.34
N VAL A 343 8.76 -13.79 13.86
CA VAL A 343 9.94 -13.93 13.00
C VAL A 343 10.94 -14.75 13.80
N ALA A 344 11.47 -15.81 13.21
CA ALA A 344 12.54 -16.58 13.82
C ALA A 344 13.77 -15.65 13.97
N ALA A 345 13.78 -14.85 15.03
CA ALA A 345 14.92 -14.08 15.42
C ALA A 345 16.05 -15.09 15.62
N ALA A 346 17.21 -14.75 15.07
CA ALA A 346 18.48 -15.40 15.33
C ALA A 346 18.49 -16.00 16.74
N ALA A 347 18.37 -17.33 16.81
CA ALA A 347 18.59 -18.08 18.02
C ALA A 347 20.09 -18.03 18.34
N ASN A 348 20.59 -16.87 18.74
CA ASN A 348 21.93 -16.63 19.24
C ASN A 348 21.97 -15.27 19.95
N GLY A 349 21.88 -15.29 21.28
CA GLY A 349 22.49 -14.25 22.11
C GLY A 349 21.59 -13.38 22.98
N ALA A 350 20.65 -13.96 23.74
CA ALA A 350 20.25 -13.38 25.03
C ALA A 350 20.35 -14.46 26.12
N VAL A 351 21.56 -14.63 26.64
CA VAL A 351 21.76 -15.21 27.98
C VAL A 351 21.79 -14.04 28.97
N LEU A 352 21.09 -14.22 30.09
CA LEU A 352 20.92 -13.40 31.31
C LEU A 352 19.53 -12.72 31.37
N SER A 353 18.62 -13.05 32.28
CA SER A 353 18.79 -13.74 33.58
C SER A 353 17.50 -14.42 34.04
N THR A 354 17.59 -15.72 34.30
CA THR A 354 16.75 -16.39 35.28
C THR A 354 17.19 -15.92 36.67
N ALA A 355 16.38 -15.08 37.32
CA ALA A 355 16.54 -14.79 38.74
C ALA A 355 15.17 -14.85 39.43
N ALA A 356 14.96 -16.01 40.07
CA ALA A 356 14.24 -16.20 41.33
C ALA A 356 12.84 -15.57 41.52
N ARG A 357 11.83 -16.44 41.54
CA ARG A 357 10.70 -16.31 42.48
C ARG A 357 11.24 -16.24 43.90
N PRO A 358 10.79 -15.31 44.78
CA PRO A 358 10.73 -15.57 46.20
C PRO A 358 9.39 -16.26 46.50
N GLY A 359 9.48 -17.37 47.23
CA GLY A 359 8.37 -18.23 47.57
C GLY A 359 7.35 -17.60 48.52
N ALA A 360 6.17 -18.22 48.50
CA ALA A 360 5.08 -18.02 49.42
C ALA A 360 5.53 -18.01 50.90
N SER A 361 5.04 -17.04 51.66
CA SER A 361 4.96 -17.11 53.12
C SER A 361 3.50 -16.99 53.51
N ILE A 362 2.99 -18.09 54.06
CA ILE A 362 1.68 -18.26 54.70
C ILE A 362 1.65 -17.39 55.97
N PRO A 363 0.53 -16.72 56.32
CA PRO A 363 0.26 -16.37 57.70
C PRO A 363 -0.83 -17.27 58.27
N SER A 364 -0.47 -18.09 59.25
CA SER A 364 -1.43 -18.75 60.14
C SER A 364 -0.81 -18.91 61.51
N THR A 365 -1.21 -18.06 62.46
CA THR A 365 -1.97 -18.42 63.68
C THR A 365 -1.89 -17.30 64.71
N ASN A 366 -3.02 -17.16 65.41
CA ASN A 366 -3.37 -16.32 66.56
C ASN A 366 -2.26 -16.10 67.61
N SER A 367 -2.22 -14.91 68.22
CA SER A 367 -2.58 -14.75 69.64
C SER A 367 -2.68 -13.29 70.08
N CYS A 368 -3.58 -13.04 71.04
CA CYS A 368 -3.84 -11.81 71.78
C CYS A 368 -2.68 -11.43 72.72
N GLN A 369 -2.49 -10.13 73.02
CA GLN A 369 -2.63 -9.50 74.36
C GLN A 369 -1.81 -8.19 74.57
N ILE A 370 -2.51 -7.18 75.14
CA ILE A 370 -2.07 -6.15 76.12
C ILE A 370 -1.11 -5.05 75.57
N MET A 371 -1.34 -3.73 75.69
CA MET A 371 -2.09 -2.89 76.65
C MET A 371 -3.12 -1.97 76.00
#